data_AF-A0A6P5RMB7-F1
#
_entry.id   AF-A0A6P5RMB7-F1
#
_cell.length_a   1.000
_cell.length_b   1.000
_cell.length_c   1.000
_cell.angle_alpha   90.00
_cell.angle_beta   90.00
_cell.angle_gamma   90.00
#
_symmetry.space_group_name_H-M   'P 1'
#
loop_
_entity.id
_entity.type
_entity.pdbx_description
1 polymer ?
#
loop_
_entity_poly.entity_id
_entity_poly.type
_entity_poly.pdbx_seq_one_letter_code
_entity_poly.pdbx_strand_id
1 'polypeptide(L)'
;ASRKLGFPILYGDGSRPAVLQSAGISCPKAVMVMYTARNKTTEAVQSLRLAFPAVPIYARALDLKHLLDLKKAGATDAILESAETSLQLGSKLLKGFGVMSDDVNFLRQLIRDSMELQAQEG
;
A
#
# COMPACT_ATOMS: atom_id res chain seq x y z
N ALA A 1 2.07 16.76 -11.46
CA ALA A 1 0.91 17.15 -10.64
C ALA A 1 1.33 17.66 -9.25
N SER A 2 2.09 16.90 -8.46
CA SER A 2 2.39 17.23 -7.06
C SER A 2 3.17 18.54 -6.83
N ARG A 3 4.07 18.96 -7.74
CA ARG A 3 4.79 20.25 -7.61
C ARG A 3 3.85 21.46 -7.73
N LYS A 4 2.77 21.33 -8.51
CA LYS A 4 1.75 22.37 -8.66
C LYS A 4 0.82 22.48 -7.44
N LEU A 5 0.80 21.44 -6.59
CA LEU A 5 -0.02 21.36 -5.38
C LEU A 5 0.75 21.79 -4.11
N GLY A 6 2.00 22.25 -4.24
CA GLY A 6 2.79 22.77 -3.12
C GLY A 6 3.44 21.71 -2.20
N PHE A 7 3.35 20.42 -2.54
CA PHE A 7 4.01 19.38 -1.74
C PHE A 7 5.53 19.41 -1.92
N PRO A 8 6.33 19.25 -0.85
CA PRO A 8 7.77 19.13 -0.95
C PRO A 8 8.14 17.86 -1.72
N ILE A 9 8.95 18.01 -2.77
CA ILE A 9 9.42 16.90 -3.60
C ILE A 9 10.93 16.83 -3.50
N LEU A 10 11.43 15.67 -3.09
CA LEU A 10 12.84 15.37 -2.96
C LEU A 10 13.21 14.31 -3.99
N TYR A 11 14.35 14.47 -4.65
CA TYR A 11 14.86 13.52 -5.62
C TYR A 11 16.00 12.71 -5.01
N GLY A 12 15.88 11.39 -5.08
CA GLY A 12 16.83 10.44 -4.54
C GLY A 12 16.20 9.07 -4.38
N ASP A 13 16.98 8.08 -3.94
CA ASP A 13 16.42 6.77 -3.64
C ASP A 13 15.81 6.75 -2.24
N GLY A 14 14.48 6.93 -2.16
CA GLY A 14 13.72 6.97 -0.91
C GLY A 14 13.75 5.67 -0.09
N SER A 15 14.30 4.58 -0.63
CA SER A 15 14.60 3.35 0.10
C SER A 15 15.76 3.53 1.08
N ARG A 16 16.60 4.55 0.89
CA ARG A 16 17.81 4.80 1.69
C ARG A 16 17.49 5.81 2.80
N PRO A 17 17.55 5.41 4.08
CA PRO A 17 17.29 6.31 5.20
C PRO A 17 18.16 7.59 5.20
N ALA A 18 19.40 7.48 4.72
CA ALA A 18 20.31 8.62 4.58
C ALA A 18 19.77 9.72 3.65
N VAL A 19 19.00 9.37 2.61
CA VAL A 19 18.37 10.34 1.70
C VAL A 19 17.23 11.10 2.40
N LEU A 20 16.48 10.40 3.28
CA LEU A 20 15.44 11.03 4.09
C LEU A 20 16.05 11.98 5.13
N GLN A 21 17.10 11.52 5.81
CA GLN A 21 17.80 12.31 6.83
C GLN A 21 18.46 13.55 6.24
N SER A 22 19.13 13.45 5.08
CA SER A 22 19.75 14.60 4.41
C SER A 22 18.72 15.62 3.94
N ALA A 23 17.48 15.19 3.72
CA ALA A 23 16.36 16.06 3.44
C ALA A 23 15.66 16.63 4.70
N GLY A 24 16.22 16.41 5.89
CA GLY A 24 15.69 16.90 7.17
C GLY A 24 14.56 16.03 7.75
N ILE A 25 14.30 14.85 7.17
CA ILE A 25 13.26 13.93 7.64
C ILE A 25 13.89 12.92 8.60
N SER A 26 13.87 13.24 9.88
CA SER A 26 14.45 12.40 10.95
C SER A 26 13.41 11.58 11.71
N CYS A 27 12.18 12.05 11.82
CA CYS A 27 11.08 11.37 12.52
C CYS A 27 9.75 11.57 11.77
N PRO A 28 9.55 10.89 10.62
CA PRO A 28 8.28 10.97 9.91
C PRO A 28 7.15 10.35 10.72
N LYS A 29 5.93 10.90 10.61
CA LYS A 29 4.75 10.34 11.28
C LYS A 29 4.29 8.99 10.69
N ALA A 30 4.56 8.76 9.41
CA ALA A 30 4.31 7.53 8.68
C ALA A 30 5.11 7.54 7.37
N VAL A 31 5.31 6.36 6.77
CA VAL A 31 5.93 6.20 5.45
C VAL A 31 5.07 5.32 4.56
N MET A 32 4.93 5.68 3.29
CA MET A 32 4.20 4.90 2.28
C MET A 32 5.15 4.50 1.15
N VAL A 33 5.33 3.20 0.91
CA VAL A 33 6.26 2.63 -0.07
C VAL A 33 5.49 2.11 -1.28
N MET A 34 5.72 2.72 -2.44
CA MET A 34 4.92 2.51 -3.66
C MET A 34 5.79 2.19 -4.89
N TYR A 35 6.91 1.48 -4.69
CA TYR A 35 7.73 1.01 -5.81
C TYR A 35 6.99 -0.05 -6.64
N THR A 36 7.35 -0.16 -7.92
CA THR A 36 6.78 -1.16 -8.84
C THR A 36 7.47 -2.51 -8.75
N ALA A 37 8.77 -2.53 -8.44
CA ALA A 37 9.54 -3.76 -8.32
C ALA A 37 9.34 -4.40 -6.93
N ARG A 38 9.00 -5.69 -6.92
CA ARG A 38 8.82 -6.50 -5.69
C ARG A 38 10.00 -6.35 -4.73
N ASN A 39 11.19 -6.79 -5.16
CA ASN A 39 12.38 -6.84 -4.30
C ASN A 39 12.74 -5.46 -3.75
N LYS A 40 12.66 -4.42 -4.59
CA LYS A 40 12.93 -3.05 -4.18
C LYS A 40 11.95 -2.57 -3.11
N THR A 41 10.68 -2.96 -3.19
CA THR A 41 9.68 -2.61 -2.17
C THR A 41 10.01 -3.28 -0.84
N THR A 42 10.30 -4.58 -0.85
CA THR A 42 10.65 -5.34 0.36
C THR A 42 11.94 -4.81 1.01
N GLU A 43 12.98 -4.56 0.22
CA GLU A 43 14.25 -4.00 0.70
C GLU A 43 14.07 -2.60 1.31
N ALA A 44 13.26 -1.75 0.66
CA ALA A 44 12.95 -0.43 1.18
C ALA A 44 12.23 -0.51 2.52
N VAL A 45 11.20 -1.37 2.65
CA VAL A 45 10.48 -1.57 3.91
C VAL A 45 11.44 -2.03 5.01
N GLN A 46 12.29 -3.01 4.72
CA GLN A 46 13.26 -3.53 5.69
C GLN A 46 14.25 -2.44 6.14
N SER A 47 14.81 -1.67 5.20
CA SER A 47 15.74 -0.59 5.49
C SER A 47 15.09 0.52 6.31
N LEU A 48 13.87 0.90 5.96
CA LEU A 48 13.09 1.93 6.67
C LEU A 48 12.69 1.47 8.07
N ARG A 49 12.30 0.21 8.26
CA ARG A 49 11.99 -0.34 9.58
C ARG A 49 13.20 -0.32 10.50
N LEU A 50 14.39 -0.65 9.99
CA LEU A 50 15.64 -0.60 10.76
C LEU A 50 15.98 0.84 11.19
N ALA A 51 15.81 1.81 10.30
CA ALA A 51 16.12 3.21 10.60
C ALA A 51 15.06 3.91 11.45
N PHE A 52 13.79 3.50 11.31
CA PHE A 52 12.65 4.11 11.99
C PHE A 52 11.77 3.06 12.68
N PRO A 53 12.25 2.43 13.78
CA PRO A 53 11.58 1.29 14.40
C PRO A 53 10.13 1.54 14.85
N ALA A 54 9.82 2.77 15.26
CA ALA A 54 8.49 3.15 15.78
C ALA A 54 7.57 3.78 14.71
N VAL A 55 8.05 4.04 13.50
CA VAL A 55 7.25 4.72 12.47
C VAL A 55 6.33 3.72 11.76
N PRO A 56 5.04 4.04 11.57
CA PRO A 56 4.15 3.24 10.72
C PRO A 56 4.63 3.20 9.26
N ILE A 57 4.72 2.01 8.68
CA ILE A 57 5.15 1.80 7.29
C ILE A 57 4.05 1.08 6.53
N TYR A 58 3.51 1.71 5.50
CA TYR A 58 2.50 1.14 4.61
C TYR A 58 3.13 0.81 3.26
N ALA A 59 2.85 -0.35 2.70
CA ALA A 59 3.45 -0.77 1.43
C ALA A 59 2.42 -1.30 0.43
N ARG A 60 2.69 -1.13 -0.85
CA ARG A 60 1.92 -1.77 -1.92
C ARG A 60 2.44 -3.19 -2.17
N ALA A 61 1.55 -4.16 -2.04
CA ALA A 61 1.78 -5.54 -2.41
C ALA A 61 1.29 -5.81 -3.84
N LEU A 62 1.96 -6.72 -4.54
CA LEU A 62 1.60 -7.12 -5.91
C LEU A 62 0.64 -8.32 -5.90
N ASP A 63 0.81 -9.18 -4.90
CA ASP A 63 0.01 -10.37 -4.64
C ASP A 63 0.09 -10.73 -3.16
N LEU A 64 -0.65 -11.76 -2.75
CA LEU A 64 -0.76 -12.16 -1.35
C LEU A 64 0.58 -12.62 -0.77
N LYS A 65 1.42 -13.28 -1.58
CA LYS A 65 2.77 -13.67 -1.13
C LYS A 65 3.62 -12.43 -0.84
N HIS A 66 3.58 -11.43 -1.71
CA HIS A 66 4.28 -10.17 -1.48
C HIS A 66 3.79 -9.46 -0.23
N LEU A 67 2.47 -9.46 0.03
CA LEU A 67 1.89 -8.87 1.22
C LEU A 67 2.48 -9.50 2.49
N LEU A 68 2.53 -10.83 2.54
CA LEU A 68 3.13 -11.55 3.67
C LEU A 68 4.64 -11.28 3.80
N ASP A 69 5.36 -11.21 2.68
CA ASP A 69 6.78 -10.85 2.68
C ASP A 69 7.01 -9.43 3.24
N LEU A 70 6.13 -8.47 2.91
CA LEU A 70 6.20 -7.09 3.40
C LEU A 70 5.88 -7.00 4.90
N LYS A 71 4.86 -7.73 5.39
CA LYS A 71 4.59 -7.84 6.83
C LYS A 71 5.80 -8.37 7.58
N LYS A 72 6.43 -9.45 7.08
CA LYS A 72 7.67 -10.01 7.66
C LYS A 72 8.85 -9.04 7.61
N ALA A 73 8.95 -8.22 6.57
CA ALA A 73 9.98 -7.18 6.45
C ALA A 73 9.75 -5.99 7.42
N GLY A 74 8.60 -5.95 8.11
CA GLY A 74 8.27 -4.95 9.11
C GLY A 74 7.34 -3.86 8.60
N ALA A 75 6.59 -4.07 7.52
CA ALA A 75 5.46 -3.20 7.20
C ALA A 75 4.43 -3.25 8.33
N THR A 76 3.88 -2.10 8.69
CA THR A 76 2.73 -2.01 9.59
C THR A 76 1.49 -2.56 8.90
N ASP A 77 1.32 -2.27 7.62
CA ASP A 77 0.28 -2.86 6.78
C ASP A 77 0.69 -2.85 5.30
N ALA A 78 0.06 -3.72 4.52
CA ALA A 78 0.30 -3.81 3.09
C ALA A 78 -0.98 -4.05 2.30
N ILE A 79 -1.15 -3.29 1.22
CA ILE A 79 -2.36 -3.29 0.39
C ILE A 79 -2.06 -3.92 -0.96
N LEU A 80 -2.88 -4.89 -1.37
CA LEU A 80 -2.85 -5.49 -2.70
C LEU A 80 -3.25 -4.50 -3.78
N GLU A 81 -2.37 -4.26 -4.75
CA GLU A 81 -2.67 -3.46 -5.93
C GLU A 81 -3.91 -3.97 -6.69
N SER A 82 -3.99 -5.30 -6.85
CA SER A 82 -5.02 -5.93 -7.67
C SER A 82 -6.38 -5.97 -7.00
N ALA A 83 -6.47 -5.75 -5.68
CA ALA A 83 -7.72 -5.87 -4.93
C ALA A 83 -8.80 -4.90 -5.41
N GLU A 84 -8.45 -3.63 -5.66
CA GLU A 84 -9.43 -2.65 -6.13
C GLU A 84 -9.81 -2.87 -7.60
N THR A 85 -8.86 -3.35 -8.41
CA THR A 85 -9.07 -3.63 -9.83
C THR A 85 -9.95 -4.87 -10.03
N SER A 86 -9.70 -5.96 -9.30
CA SER A 86 -10.52 -7.18 -9.34
C SER A 86 -11.94 -6.91 -8.87
N LEU A 87 -12.11 -6.08 -7.83
CA LEU A 87 -13.42 -5.62 -7.36
C LEU A 87 -14.14 -4.76 -8.39
N GLN A 88 -13.41 -3.89 -9.11
CA GLN A 88 -13.95 -3.12 -10.23
C GLN A 88 -14.41 -4.00 -11.39
N LEU A 89 -13.64 -5.02 -11.74
CA LEU A 89 -14.00 -5.97 -12.80
C LEU A 89 -15.20 -6.83 -12.41
N GLY A 90 -15.19 -7.46 -11.22
CA GLY A 90 -16.30 -8.28 -10.74
C GLY A 90 -17.62 -7.51 -10.69
N SER A 91 -17.57 -6.26 -10.23
CA SER A 91 -18.74 -5.38 -10.26
C SER A 91 -19.24 -5.04 -11.66
N LYS A 92 -18.33 -4.77 -12.61
CA LYS A 92 -18.72 -4.53 -14.01
C LYS A 92 -19.33 -5.79 -14.63
N LEU A 93 -18.79 -6.97 -14.33
CA LEU A 93 -19.36 -8.26 -14.76
C LEU A 93 -20.77 -8.45 -14.20
N LEU A 94 -20.98 -8.25 -12.90
CA LEU A 94 -22.29 -8.41 -12.25
C LEU A 94 -23.33 -7.41 -12.79
N LYS A 95 -22.94 -6.15 -13.01
CA LYS A 95 -23.80 -5.17 -13.70
C LYS A 95 -24.16 -5.62 -15.12
N GLY A 96 -23.20 -6.19 -15.85
CA GLY A 96 -23.42 -6.75 -17.18
C GLY A 96 -24.40 -7.93 -17.20
N PHE A 97 -24.49 -8.70 -16.11
CA PHE A 97 -25.46 -9.79 -15.93
C PHE A 97 -26.84 -9.32 -15.42
N GLY A 98 -27.08 -8.02 -15.30
CA GLY A 98 -28.38 -7.47 -14.89
C GLY A 98 -28.62 -7.43 -13.38
N VAL A 99 -27.58 -7.63 -12.57
CA VAL A 99 -27.67 -7.42 -11.11
C VAL A 99 -27.83 -5.92 -10.84
N MET A 100 -28.76 -5.57 -9.95
CA MET A 100 -29.06 -4.18 -9.61
C MET A 100 -27.82 -3.47 -9.05
N SER A 101 -27.66 -2.20 -9.39
CA SER A 101 -26.44 -1.45 -9.03
C SER A 101 -26.21 -1.38 -7.51
N ASP A 102 -27.28 -1.40 -6.73
CA ASP A 102 -27.23 -1.36 -5.26
C ASP A 102 -26.67 -2.68 -4.68
N ASP A 103 -27.09 -3.83 -5.20
CA ASP A 103 -26.57 -5.14 -4.79
C ASP A 103 -25.08 -5.28 -5.13
N VAL A 104 -24.69 -4.75 -6.29
CA VAL A 104 -23.28 -4.75 -6.71
C VAL A 104 -22.44 -3.86 -5.79
N ASN A 105 -22.92 -2.67 -5.44
CA ASN A 105 -22.21 -1.78 -4.52
C ASN A 105 -22.10 -2.38 -3.12
N PHE A 106 -23.18 -2.99 -2.62
CA PHE A 106 -23.21 -3.70 -1.35
C PHE A 106 -22.19 -4.84 -1.30
N LEU A 107 -22.17 -5.72 -2.32
CA LEU A 107 -21.20 -6.82 -2.40
C LEU A 107 -19.76 -6.32 -2.47
N ARG A 108 -19.52 -5.21 -3.18
CA ARG A 108 -18.19 -4.60 -3.24
C ARG A 108 -17.72 -4.11 -1.87
N GLN A 109 -18.61 -3.47 -1.13
CA GLN A 109 -18.32 -2.97 0.20
C GLN A 109 -18.03 -4.13 1.15
N LEU A 110 -18.84 -5.18 1.10
CA LEU A 110 -18.67 -6.40 1.90
C LEU A 110 -17.32 -7.10 1.64
N ILE A 111 -16.91 -7.20 0.37
CA ILE A 111 -15.59 -7.75 0.02
C ILE A 111 -14.46 -6.82 0.51
N ARG A 112 -14.63 -5.49 0.41
CA ARG A 112 -13.65 -4.52 0.93
C ARG A 112 -13.48 -4.67 2.44
N ASP A 113 -14.59 -4.69 3.17
CA ASP A 113 -14.62 -4.85 4.62
C ASP A 113 -14.00 -6.20 5.04
N SER A 114 -14.26 -7.28 4.29
CA SER A 114 -13.64 -8.58 4.55
C SER A 114 -12.11 -8.58 4.34
N MET A 115 -11.62 -7.83 3.35
CA MET A 115 -10.17 -7.71 3.12
C MET A 115 -9.50 -6.88 4.21
N GLU A 116 -10.18 -5.85 4.72
CA GLU A 116 -9.70 -5.03 5.85
C GLU A 116 -9.63 -5.86 7.14
N LEU A 117 -10.63 -6.71 7.39
CA LEU A 117 -10.65 -7.63 8.54
C LEU A 117 -9.53 -8.67 8.45
N GLN A 118 -9.33 -9.31 7.29
CA GLN A 118 -8.24 -10.27 7.10
C GLN A 118 -6.84 -9.65 7.18
N ALA A 119 -6.71 -8.35 6.91
CA ALA A 119 -5.45 -7.63 7.08
C ALA A 119 -5.11 -7.38 8.57
N GLN A 120 -6.12 -7.29 9.45
CA GLN A 120 -5.95 -7.05 10.89
C GLN A 120 -5.66 -8.31 11.71
N GLU A 121 -6.07 -9.49 11.25
CA GLU A 121 -5.90 -10.75 12.00
C GLU A 121 -4.56 -11.47 11.78
N GLY A 122 -3.65 -10.93 10.96
CA GLY A 122 -2.39 -11.59 10.55
C GLY A 122 -1.11 -10.82 10.81
#